data_AF-X0XUH1-F1
#
_entry.id   AF-X0XUH1-F1
#
_cell.length_a   1.000
_cell.length_b   1.000
_cell.length_c   1.000
_cell.angle_alpha   90.00
_cell.angle_beta   90.00
_cell.angle_gamma   90.00
#
_symmetry.space_group_name_H-M   'P 1'
#
loop_
_entity.id
_entity.type
_entity.pdbx_description
1 polymer ?
#
loop_
_entity_poly.entity_id
_entity_poly.type
_entity_poly.pdbx_seq_one_letter_code
_entity_poly.pdbx_strand_id
1 'polypeptide(L)'
;DGEGGDADDINSVNDAVGAAFDLLPDIDELETDVTNYAADTGSANSVAVSLPHTAASYTDAMKVVFKAKATNTGNVTINVDTLGSKSIVAITGEELDAGNITINKIYTVRYNSTSGKFVFESTLTSSASAAASATAAALSADEAEAAADIATSSAGNRSRVNTTFQALRNNTILTDSGGGAFTITMPAAPTGVDYVKVIDSARTWGTNNVTLARNGKTIGGDAENFTCNVSGGHVELWYDATDGNWT
;
A
#
# COMPACT_ATOMS: atom_id res chain seq x y z
N ASP A 1 13.44 21.24 85.09
CA ASP A 1 13.54 20.20 84.03
C ASP A 1 12.70 20.53 82.79
N GLY A 2 12.45 21.81 82.47
CA GLY A 2 11.57 22.20 81.35
C GLY A 2 12.29 22.66 80.07
N GLU A 3 13.55 23.08 80.13
CA GLU A 3 14.24 23.69 78.97
C GLU A 3 14.85 22.69 77.97
N GLY A 4 14.77 21.38 78.21
CA GLY A 4 15.28 20.37 77.27
C GLY A 4 14.29 19.99 76.15
N GLY A 5 12.99 20.01 76.44
CA GLY A 5 11.95 19.57 75.48
C GLY A 5 11.77 20.54 74.32
N ASP A 6 11.77 21.84 74.60
CA ASP A 6 11.58 22.88 73.58
C ASP A 6 12.71 22.89 72.53
N ALA A 7 13.94 22.57 72.93
CA ALA A 7 15.09 22.50 72.02
C ALA A 7 15.05 21.26 71.12
N ASP A 8 14.62 20.11 71.66
CA ASP A 8 14.44 18.88 70.89
C ASP A 8 13.30 19.01 69.88
N ASP A 9 12.20 19.66 70.26
CA ASP A 9 11.08 19.95 69.37
C ASP A 9 11.48 20.89 68.23
N ILE A 10 12.26 21.94 68.52
CA ILE A 10 12.78 22.87 67.50
C ILE A 10 13.71 22.15 66.51
N ASN A 11 14.61 21.29 67.01
CA ASN A 11 15.49 20.50 66.16
C ASN A 11 14.69 19.52 65.29
N SER A 12 13.68 18.86 65.85
CA SER A 12 12.80 17.98 65.09
C SER A 12 12.05 18.72 63.98
N VAL A 13 11.59 19.95 64.22
CA VAL A 13 10.95 20.76 63.19
C VAL A 13 11.98 21.19 62.13
N ASN A 14 13.17 21.62 62.53
CA ASN A 14 14.22 22.02 61.59
C ASN A 14 14.66 20.86 60.70
N ASP A 15 14.79 19.66 61.24
CA ASP A 15 15.12 18.44 60.49
C ASP A 15 14.00 18.07 59.51
N ALA A 16 12.74 18.16 59.95
CA ALA A 16 11.58 17.92 59.07
C ALA A 16 11.49 18.95 57.93
N VAL A 17 11.82 20.21 58.23
CA VAL A 17 11.87 21.28 57.23
C VAL A 17 13.02 21.04 56.24
N GLY A 18 14.21 20.67 56.71
CA GLY A 18 15.34 20.31 55.86
C GLY A 18 15.02 19.15 54.91
N ALA A 19 14.44 18.07 55.44
CA ALA A 19 14.00 16.92 54.64
C ALA A 19 12.92 17.29 53.61
N ALA A 20 12.05 18.26 53.92
CA ALA A 20 11.04 18.75 52.98
C ALA A 20 11.66 19.59 51.85
N PHE A 21 12.71 20.36 52.13
CA PHE A 21 13.44 21.12 51.11
C PHE A 21 14.26 20.22 50.19
N ASP A 22 14.81 19.12 50.70
CA ASP A 22 15.54 18.12 49.89
C ASP A 22 14.64 17.40 48.85
N LEU A 23 13.31 17.48 49.00
CA LEU A 23 12.35 16.94 48.02
C LEU A 23 12.11 17.88 46.84
N LEU A 24 12.49 19.16 46.95
CA LEU A 24 12.28 20.11 45.88
C LEU A 24 13.33 19.91 44.78
N PRO A 25 12.97 20.28 43.54
CA PRO A 25 13.94 20.32 42.47
C PRO A 25 15.07 21.29 42.71
N ASP A 26 16.28 20.93 42.27
CA ASP A 26 17.41 21.85 42.36
C ASP A 26 17.14 23.08 41.49
N ILE A 27 17.56 24.26 41.98
CA ILE A 27 17.29 25.52 41.29
C ILE A 27 17.93 25.56 39.90
N ASP A 28 19.11 24.95 39.73
CA ASP A 28 19.80 24.87 38.44
C ASP A 28 18.98 24.03 37.45
N GLU A 29 18.27 23.00 37.93
CA GLU A 29 17.44 22.12 37.10
C GLU A 29 16.14 22.81 36.67
N LEU A 30 15.58 23.66 37.53
CA LEU A 30 14.44 24.50 37.21
C LEU A 30 14.81 25.58 36.20
N GLU A 31 15.95 26.23 36.37
CA GLU A 31 16.42 27.27 35.43
C GLU A 31 16.74 26.70 34.04
N THR A 32 17.16 25.43 33.97
CA THR A 32 17.51 24.75 32.72
C THR A 32 16.40 23.87 32.13
N ASP A 33 15.24 23.78 32.79
CA ASP A 33 14.08 22.94 32.41
C ASP A 33 14.42 21.44 32.24
N VAL A 34 15.39 20.94 33.01
CA VAL A 34 15.84 19.53 32.95
C VAL A 34 15.27 18.65 34.06
N THR A 35 14.38 19.16 34.90
CA THR A 35 13.73 18.41 36.00
C THR A 35 13.01 17.13 35.54
N ASN A 36 12.57 17.06 34.28
CA ASN A 36 11.93 15.89 33.68
C ASN A 36 12.81 15.21 32.62
N TYR A 37 14.08 15.59 32.52
CA TYR A 37 15.01 15.08 31.52
C TYR A 37 15.89 13.96 32.08
N ALA A 38 16.04 12.88 31.32
CA ALA A 38 17.01 11.84 31.59
C ALA A 38 17.59 11.23 30.31
N ALA A 39 18.84 10.77 30.37
CA ALA A 39 19.41 10.01 29.26
C ALA A 39 18.85 8.58 29.25
N ASP A 40 18.49 8.07 28.08
CA ASP A 40 18.13 6.67 27.92
C ASP A 40 19.38 5.78 28.13
N THR A 41 19.31 4.87 29.08
CA THR A 41 20.37 3.91 29.39
C THR A 41 20.11 2.51 28.82
N GLY A 42 18.91 2.30 28.27
CA GLY A 42 18.40 1.01 27.84
C GLY A 42 18.96 0.50 26.51
N SER A 43 18.12 -0.23 25.79
CA SER A 43 18.42 -0.84 24.48
C SER A 43 17.39 -0.39 23.45
N ALA A 44 17.60 -0.74 22.17
CA ALA A 44 16.57 -0.58 21.16
C ALA A 44 15.25 -1.20 21.67
N ASN A 45 14.14 -0.48 21.51
CA ASN A 45 12.79 -0.88 21.92
C ASN A 45 12.54 -0.95 23.45
N SER A 46 13.55 -0.72 24.29
CA SER A 46 13.40 -0.69 25.75
C SER A 46 14.18 0.48 26.32
N VAL A 47 13.50 1.62 26.44
CA VAL A 47 14.00 2.85 27.04
C VAL A 47 14.05 2.67 28.56
N ALA A 48 15.17 3.04 29.18
CA ALA A 48 15.31 3.06 30.62
C ALA A 48 15.84 4.42 31.06
N VAL A 49 15.07 5.13 31.87
CA VAL A 49 15.38 6.50 32.30
C VAL A 49 15.35 6.60 33.82
N SER A 50 16.31 7.32 34.37
CA SER A 50 16.38 7.68 35.79
C SER A 50 16.28 9.19 35.88
N LEU A 51 15.16 9.70 36.40
CA LEU A 51 14.93 11.13 36.54
C LEU A 51 15.76 11.68 37.71
N PRO A 52 16.10 12.98 37.70
CA PRO A 52 16.83 13.59 38.80
C PRO A 52 16.09 13.50 40.14
N HIS A 53 14.75 13.64 40.10
CA HIS A 53 13.87 13.34 41.22
C HIS A 53 13.15 12.02 40.96
N THR A 54 13.49 11.01 41.76
CA THR A 54 12.92 9.68 41.65
C THR A 54 11.41 9.71 41.81
N ALA A 55 10.68 9.31 40.77
CA ALA A 55 9.23 9.18 40.84
C ALA A 55 8.85 7.97 41.72
N ALA A 56 7.87 8.15 42.61
CA ALA A 56 7.37 7.05 43.45
C ALA A 56 6.34 6.16 42.75
N SER A 57 5.66 6.70 41.73
CA SER A 57 4.67 5.99 40.92
C SER A 57 4.38 6.74 39.64
N TYR A 58 3.75 6.09 38.66
CA TYR A 58 3.24 6.76 37.48
C TYR A 58 1.97 7.54 37.78
N THR A 59 2.03 8.87 37.71
CA THR A 59 0.90 9.77 37.88
C THR A 59 0.39 10.28 36.54
N ASP A 60 -0.92 10.57 36.45
CA ASP A 60 -1.51 11.08 35.22
C ASP A 60 -0.84 12.38 34.78
N ALA A 61 -0.63 12.52 33.47
CA ALA A 61 0.05 13.63 32.82
C ALA A 61 1.54 13.83 33.23
N MET A 62 2.17 12.84 33.88
CA MET A 62 3.61 12.84 34.16
C MET A 62 4.40 12.99 32.85
N LYS A 63 5.20 14.05 32.75
CA LYS A 63 6.06 14.33 31.59
C LYS A 63 7.41 13.63 31.78
N VAL A 64 7.92 13.04 30.71
CA VAL A 64 9.29 12.52 30.63
C VAL A 64 9.91 12.99 29.33
N VAL A 65 11.09 13.62 29.44
CA VAL A 65 11.92 14.01 28.31
C VAL A 65 13.15 13.12 28.31
N PHE A 66 13.45 12.48 27.18
CA PHE A 66 14.63 11.62 27.11
C PHE A 66 15.39 11.76 25.79
N LYS A 67 16.71 11.62 25.88
CA LYS A 67 17.57 11.47 24.71
C LYS A 67 17.73 10.00 24.38
N ALA A 68 17.28 9.57 23.20
CA ALA A 68 17.29 8.17 22.80
C ALA A 68 18.71 7.64 22.55
N LYS A 69 19.02 6.46 23.11
CA LYS A 69 20.33 5.80 22.94
C LYS A 69 20.40 4.90 21.71
N ALA A 70 19.27 4.44 21.21
CA ALA A 70 19.20 3.59 20.03
C ALA A 70 17.97 3.94 19.18
N THR A 71 18.07 3.69 17.87
CA THR A 71 16.92 3.72 16.97
C THR A 71 16.05 2.51 17.24
N ASN A 72 14.73 2.69 17.35
CA ASN A 72 13.82 1.56 17.55
C ASN A 72 13.63 0.75 16.26
N THR A 73 13.43 -0.55 16.41
CA THR A 73 13.17 -1.50 15.31
C THR A 73 11.76 -2.08 15.37
N GLY A 74 10.94 -1.62 16.32
CA GLY A 74 9.56 -2.02 16.53
C GLY A 74 8.95 -1.27 17.70
N ASN A 75 7.93 -1.84 18.34
CA ASN A 75 7.24 -1.29 19.50
C ASN A 75 8.22 -0.96 20.62
N VAL A 76 7.99 0.13 21.36
CA VAL A 76 8.91 0.61 22.39
C VAL A 76 8.23 0.63 23.75
N THR A 77 8.96 0.23 24.79
CA THR A 77 8.58 0.45 26.18
C THR A 77 9.55 1.40 26.88
N ILE A 78 9.07 2.10 27.90
CA ILE A 78 9.86 2.92 28.81
C ILE A 78 9.71 2.43 30.25
N ASN A 79 10.82 2.32 30.97
CA ASN A 79 10.84 2.14 32.41
C ASN A 79 11.45 3.39 33.05
N VAL A 80 10.65 4.10 33.84
CA VAL A 80 11.08 5.31 34.56
C VAL A 80 11.37 4.91 36.01
N ASP A 81 12.56 5.22 36.51
CA ASP A 81 12.95 5.02 37.91
C ASP A 81 12.68 3.62 38.45
N THR A 82 12.76 2.60 37.59
CA THR A 82 12.47 1.19 37.91
C THR A 82 11.03 0.90 38.36
N LEU A 83 10.08 1.81 38.13
CA LEU A 83 8.66 1.67 38.47
C LEU A 83 7.92 0.59 37.66
N GLY A 84 8.54 0.10 36.58
CA GLY A 84 8.04 -0.95 35.70
C GLY A 84 7.78 -0.45 34.29
N SER A 85 7.95 -1.33 33.29
CA SER A 85 7.86 -0.95 31.87
C SER A 85 6.43 -0.61 31.43
N LYS A 86 6.30 0.49 30.70
CA LYS A 86 5.06 0.96 30.06
C LYS A 86 5.29 1.15 28.56
N SER A 87 4.30 0.84 27.73
CA SER A 87 4.41 1.07 26.29
C SER A 87 4.46 2.56 25.98
N ILE A 88 5.24 2.94 24.97
CA ILE A 88 5.19 4.25 24.33
C ILE A 88 4.34 4.12 23.06
N VAL A 89 3.42 5.05 22.84
CA VAL A 89 2.54 5.12 21.67
C VAL A 89 2.60 6.50 21.03
N ALA A 90 2.24 6.57 19.74
CA ALA A 90 2.07 7.82 19.03
C ALA A 90 0.98 8.69 19.70
N ILE A 91 0.94 9.99 19.37
CA ILE A 91 -0.10 10.89 19.88
C ILE A 91 -1.53 10.45 19.53
N THR A 92 -1.69 9.61 18.49
CA THR A 92 -2.96 9.00 18.09
C THR A 92 -3.34 7.75 18.92
N GLY A 93 -2.45 7.25 19.77
CA GLY A 93 -2.64 6.05 20.59
C GLY A 93 -2.13 4.75 19.96
N GLU A 94 -1.73 4.79 18.69
CA GLU A 94 -1.18 3.66 17.94
C GLU A 94 0.22 3.29 18.41
N GLU A 95 0.58 2.01 18.24
CA GLU A 95 1.92 1.54 18.54
C GLU A 95 2.98 2.15 17.61
N LEU A 96 4.22 2.18 18.07
CA LEU A 96 5.32 2.75 17.29
C LEU A 96 5.84 1.77 16.25
N ASP A 97 6.08 2.30 15.06
CA ASP A 97 6.80 1.64 13.98
C ASP A 97 8.32 1.75 14.18
N ALA A 98 9.06 0.82 13.56
CA ALA A 98 10.50 0.92 13.43
C ALA A 98 10.92 2.31 12.88
N GLY A 99 11.91 2.93 13.51
CA GLY A 99 12.47 4.22 13.12
C GLY A 99 11.71 5.45 13.65
N ASN A 100 10.60 5.31 14.38
CA ASN A 100 9.94 6.46 15.01
C ASN A 100 10.78 7.15 16.10
N ILE A 101 11.58 6.37 16.84
CA ILE A 101 12.59 6.86 17.77
C ILE A 101 13.95 6.65 17.10
N THR A 102 14.73 7.71 16.97
CA THR A 102 16.05 7.72 16.35
C THR A 102 17.12 8.10 17.37
N ILE A 103 18.27 7.43 17.28
CA ILE A 103 19.41 7.67 18.18
C ILE A 103 19.80 9.16 18.24
N ASN A 104 20.18 9.62 19.44
CA ASN A 104 20.64 10.98 19.75
C ASN A 104 19.59 12.09 19.57
N LYS A 105 18.33 11.78 19.29
CA LYS A 105 17.23 12.75 19.32
C LYS A 105 16.56 12.81 20.69
N ILE A 106 15.96 13.95 21.00
CA ILE A 106 15.23 14.20 22.24
C ILE A 106 13.74 14.05 21.96
N TYR A 107 13.05 13.35 22.85
CA TYR A 107 11.64 13.02 22.75
C TYR A 107 10.93 13.38 24.04
N THR A 108 9.70 13.90 23.91
CA THR A 108 8.82 14.21 25.04
C THR A 108 7.58 13.32 25.01
N VAL A 109 7.33 12.64 26.11
CA VAL A 109 6.17 11.76 26.30
C VAL A 109 5.43 12.11 27.59
N ARG A 110 4.12 11.84 27.64
CA ARG A 110 3.31 11.94 28.86
C ARG A 110 2.66 10.63 29.23
N TYR A 111 2.67 10.29 30.51
CA TYR A 111 1.89 9.17 31.02
C TYR A 111 0.40 9.51 31.00
N ASN A 112 -0.41 8.59 30.48
CA ASN A 112 -1.86 8.64 30.55
C ASN A 112 -2.35 7.47 31.40
N SER A 113 -2.96 7.76 32.54
CA SER A 113 -3.41 6.74 33.50
C SER A 113 -4.59 5.92 32.99
N THR A 114 -5.38 6.46 32.04
CA THR A 114 -6.53 5.77 31.44
C THR A 114 -6.07 4.68 30.48
N SER A 115 -5.06 4.95 29.64
CA SER A 115 -4.50 3.95 28.73
C SER A 115 -3.40 3.10 29.37
N GLY A 116 -2.80 3.58 30.47
CA GLY A 116 -1.64 2.96 31.11
C GLY A 116 -0.37 3.03 30.25
N LYS A 117 -0.29 4.00 29.32
CA LYS A 117 0.80 4.14 28.34
C LYS A 117 1.40 5.54 28.37
N PHE A 118 2.62 5.66 27.87
CA PHE A 118 3.24 6.95 27.55
C PHE A 118 2.89 7.35 26.12
N VAL A 119 2.47 8.60 25.93
CA VAL A 119 2.00 9.14 24.65
C VAL A 119 2.94 10.27 24.23
N PHE A 120 3.37 10.31 22.97
CA PHE A 120 4.14 11.44 22.43
C PHE A 120 3.35 12.76 22.51
N GLU A 121 4.03 13.86 22.81
CA GLU A 121 3.43 15.21 22.73
C GLU A 121 3.39 15.79 21.30
N SER A 122 4.05 15.14 20.32
CA SER A 122 4.07 15.55 18.92
C SER A 122 3.59 14.45 17.98
N THR A 123 3.11 14.84 16.81
CA THR A 123 2.83 13.89 15.73
C THR A 123 4.12 13.27 15.21
N LEU A 124 4.11 11.95 15.03
CA LEU A 124 5.18 11.20 14.37
C LEU A 124 4.72 10.87 12.95
N THR A 125 5.63 10.89 11.98
CA THR A 125 5.34 10.35 10.65
C THR A 125 5.38 8.82 10.72
N SER A 126 4.24 8.14 10.63
CA SER A 126 4.16 6.67 10.66
C SER A 126 4.62 6.06 9.34
N SER A 127 5.58 5.13 9.41
CA SER A 127 6.09 4.38 8.26
C SER A 127 5.05 3.43 7.66
N ALA A 128 4.04 3.02 8.45
CA ALA A 128 2.94 2.17 8.00
C ALA A 128 2.12 2.80 6.84
N SER A 129 1.91 4.12 6.89
CA SER A 129 1.18 4.85 5.83
C SER A 129 1.90 4.83 4.48
N ALA A 130 3.23 4.87 4.48
CA ALA A 130 4.05 4.76 3.28
C ALA A 130 4.01 3.34 2.69
N ALA A 131 4.10 2.32 3.55
CA ALA A 131 4.02 0.91 3.12
C ALA A 131 2.64 0.56 2.52
N ALA A 132 1.55 1.00 3.15
CA ALA A 132 0.20 0.81 2.62
C ALA A 132 0.02 1.49 1.25
N SER A 133 0.56 2.70 1.10
CA SER A 133 0.54 3.45 -0.17
C SER A 133 1.32 2.73 -1.28
N ALA A 134 2.45 2.12 -0.95
CA ALA A 134 3.25 1.35 -1.90
C ALA A 134 2.53 0.08 -2.39
N THR A 135 1.90 -0.67 -1.48
CA THR A 135 1.08 -1.84 -1.83
C THR A 135 -0.10 -1.45 -2.72
N ALA A 136 -0.82 -0.36 -2.39
CA ALA A 136 -1.94 0.11 -3.21
C ALA A 136 -1.48 0.50 -4.62
N ALA A 137 -0.34 1.17 -4.74
CA ALA A 137 0.23 1.54 -6.05
C ALA A 137 0.63 0.31 -6.90
N ALA A 138 1.16 -0.74 -6.28
CA ALA A 138 1.49 -1.98 -6.97
C ALA A 138 0.23 -2.68 -7.53
N LEU A 139 -0.82 -2.81 -6.71
CA LEU A 139 -2.10 -3.38 -7.14
C LEU A 139 -2.72 -2.58 -8.30
N SER A 140 -2.71 -1.25 -8.21
CA SER A 140 -3.20 -0.39 -9.29
C SER A 140 -2.38 -0.52 -10.58
N ALA A 141 -1.09 -0.83 -10.50
CA ALA A 141 -0.26 -1.10 -11.68
C ALA A 141 -0.64 -2.43 -12.35
N ASP A 142 -0.82 -3.49 -11.55
CA ASP A 142 -1.28 -4.80 -12.06
C ASP A 142 -2.67 -4.69 -12.72
N GLU A 143 -3.59 -3.95 -12.09
CA GLU A 143 -4.93 -3.69 -12.66
C GLU A 143 -4.86 -2.90 -13.98
N ALA A 144 -3.95 -1.93 -14.08
CA ALA A 144 -3.75 -1.14 -15.29
C ALA A 144 -3.17 -2.00 -16.44
N GLU A 145 -2.23 -2.90 -16.15
CA GLU A 145 -1.70 -3.84 -17.14
C GLU A 145 -2.79 -4.79 -17.65
N ALA A 146 -3.58 -5.37 -16.75
CA ALA A 146 -4.70 -6.23 -17.11
C ALA A 146 -5.76 -5.49 -17.97
N ALA A 147 -6.07 -4.24 -17.61
CA ALA A 147 -6.98 -3.40 -18.39
C ALA A 147 -6.44 -3.11 -19.80
N ALA A 148 -5.12 -2.89 -19.95
CA ALA A 148 -4.49 -2.67 -21.25
C ALA A 148 -4.54 -3.92 -22.14
N ASP A 149 -4.38 -5.11 -21.57
CA ASP A 149 -4.45 -6.38 -22.32
C ASP A 149 -5.89 -6.71 -22.78
N ILE A 150 -6.88 -6.44 -21.93
CA ILE A 150 -8.31 -6.51 -22.28
C ILE A 150 -8.66 -5.51 -23.39
N ALA A 151 -8.17 -4.27 -23.31
CA ALA A 151 -8.39 -3.25 -24.33
C ALA A 151 -7.78 -3.66 -25.68
N THR A 152 -6.57 -4.21 -25.68
CA THR A 152 -5.91 -4.72 -26.88
C THR A 152 -6.68 -5.89 -27.50
N SER A 153 -7.11 -6.84 -26.67
CA SER A 153 -7.87 -8.02 -27.10
C SER A 153 -9.23 -7.65 -27.69
N SER A 154 -9.93 -6.70 -27.07
CA SER A 154 -11.25 -6.24 -27.55
C SER A 154 -11.17 -5.38 -28.81
N ALA A 155 -10.12 -4.57 -28.97
CA ALA A 155 -9.88 -3.81 -30.20
C ALA A 155 -9.57 -4.71 -31.40
N GLY A 156 -8.81 -5.80 -31.21
CA GLY A 156 -8.51 -6.76 -32.27
C GLY A 156 -9.71 -7.62 -32.70
N ASN A 157 -10.72 -7.76 -31.85
CA ASN A 157 -11.91 -8.59 -32.11
C ASN A 157 -12.92 -7.93 -33.06
N ARG A 158 -12.95 -6.60 -33.23
CA ARG A 158 -13.89 -5.93 -34.14
C ARG A 158 -13.14 -5.02 -35.13
N SER A 159 -12.97 -5.48 -36.36
CA SER A 159 -12.21 -4.76 -37.39
C SER A 159 -13.11 -4.22 -38.51
N ARG A 160 -12.87 -3.01 -39.02
CA ARG A 160 -13.48 -2.53 -40.28
C ARG A 160 -12.38 -2.33 -41.32
N VAL A 161 -12.57 -2.89 -42.51
CA VAL A 161 -11.52 -3.01 -43.52
C VAL A 161 -12.06 -2.75 -44.94
N ASN A 162 -11.23 -2.17 -45.79
CA ASN A 162 -11.54 -1.86 -47.20
C ASN A 162 -10.45 -2.36 -48.18
N THR A 163 -9.56 -3.23 -47.68
CA THR A 163 -8.45 -3.82 -48.41
C THR A 163 -8.11 -5.16 -47.78
N THR A 164 -7.14 -5.86 -48.37
CA THR A 164 -6.67 -7.17 -47.88
C THR A 164 -6.31 -7.11 -46.39
N PHE A 165 -6.80 -8.07 -45.62
CA PHE A 165 -6.66 -8.10 -44.16
C PHE A 165 -6.45 -9.51 -43.63
N GLN A 166 -5.62 -9.63 -42.60
CA GLN A 166 -5.39 -10.89 -41.87
C GLN A 166 -6.35 -10.95 -40.68
N ALA A 167 -7.31 -11.88 -40.74
CA ALA A 167 -8.23 -12.11 -39.63
C ALA A 167 -7.49 -12.56 -38.37
N LEU A 168 -7.98 -12.09 -37.22
CA LEU A 168 -7.57 -12.54 -35.89
C LEU A 168 -8.58 -13.58 -35.38
N ARG A 169 -8.22 -14.32 -34.33
CA ARG A 169 -9.13 -15.22 -33.64
C ARG A 169 -10.33 -14.44 -33.09
N ASN A 170 -11.53 -15.03 -33.18
CA ASN A 170 -12.78 -14.44 -32.68
C ASN A 170 -13.13 -13.09 -33.30
N ASN A 171 -12.63 -12.78 -34.51
CA ASN A 171 -12.78 -11.46 -35.12
C ASN A 171 -14.11 -11.31 -35.87
N THR A 172 -14.81 -10.21 -35.61
CA THR A 172 -15.91 -9.68 -36.41
C THR A 172 -15.40 -8.57 -37.33
N ILE A 173 -15.35 -8.87 -38.62
CA ILE A 173 -14.78 -8.04 -39.68
C ILE A 173 -15.91 -7.42 -40.51
N LEU A 174 -15.99 -6.09 -40.50
CA LEU A 174 -16.88 -5.31 -41.37
C LEU A 174 -16.11 -4.97 -42.64
N THR A 175 -16.55 -5.47 -43.79
CA THR A 175 -15.89 -5.22 -45.08
C THR A 175 -16.58 -4.11 -45.85
N ASP A 176 -15.77 -3.28 -46.50
CA ASP A 176 -16.17 -2.32 -47.53
C ASP A 176 -15.39 -2.57 -48.82
N SER A 177 -15.99 -3.32 -49.74
CA SER A 177 -15.43 -3.62 -51.06
C SER A 177 -15.81 -2.59 -52.12
N GLY A 178 -16.27 -1.39 -51.75
CA GLY A 178 -16.63 -0.34 -52.72
C GLY A 178 -15.46 0.08 -53.63
N GLY A 179 -14.22 -0.02 -53.14
CA GLY A 179 -13.00 0.30 -53.90
C GLY A 179 -12.46 -0.82 -54.79
N GLY A 180 -13.02 -2.03 -54.71
CA GLY A 180 -12.55 -3.20 -55.46
C GLY A 180 -12.59 -4.49 -54.64
N ALA A 181 -12.46 -5.63 -55.33
CA ALA A 181 -12.38 -6.94 -54.70
C ALA A 181 -11.09 -7.08 -53.88
N PHE A 182 -11.15 -7.77 -52.74
CA PHE A 182 -9.98 -8.02 -51.88
C PHE A 182 -10.13 -9.31 -51.08
N THR A 183 -9.08 -9.66 -50.33
CA THR A 183 -8.99 -10.94 -49.60
C THR A 183 -8.94 -10.76 -48.09
N ILE A 184 -9.75 -11.52 -47.36
CA ILE A 184 -9.59 -11.76 -45.92
C ILE A 184 -8.87 -13.08 -45.73
N THR A 185 -7.69 -13.08 -45.15
CA THR A 185 -6.95 -14.31 -44.84
C THR A 185 -7.36 -14.83 -43.47
N MET A 186 -7.74 -16.11 -43.38
CA MET A 186 -8.10 -16.76 -42.11
C MET A 186 -6.94 -16.74 -41.11
N PRO A 187 -7.19 -16.78 -39.79
CA PRO A 187 -6.14 -16.77 -38.77
C PRO A 187 -5.03 -17.81 -39.04
N ALA A 188 -3.78 -17.45 -38.79
CA ALA A 188 -2.63 -18.34 -39.02
C ALA A 188 -2.54 -19.50 -38.01
N ALA A 189 -3.05 -19.29 -36.80
CA ALA A 189 -3.06 -20.28 -35.72
C ALA A 189 -4.44 -20.30 -35.01
N PRO A 190 -5.48 -20.81 -35.68
CA PRO A 190 -6.79 -20.97 -35.05
C PRO A 190 -6.79 -22.16 -34.08
N THR A 191 -7.65 -22.07 -33.07
CA THR A 191 -7.91 -23.05 -32.01
C THR A 191 -9.39 -23.46 -32.03
N GLY A 192 -9.74 -24.63 -31.49
CA GLY A 192 -11.02 -25.32 -31.73
C GLY A 192 -12.30 -24.65 -31.21
N VAL A 193 -12.22 -23.39 -30.76
CA VAL A 193 -13.36 -22.58 -30.30
C VAL A 193 -13.38 -21.20 -30.96
N ASP A 194 -12.47 -20.93 -31.90
CA ASP A 194 -12.39 -19.64 -32.56
C ASP A 194 -13.42 -19.52 -33.67
N TYR A 195 -13.97 -18.31 -33.81
CA TYR A 195 -14.81 -17.95 -34.95
C TYR A 195 -14.21 -16.77 -35.74
N VAL A 196 -14.62 -16.65 -37.00
CA VAL A 196 -14.43 -15.43 -37.80
C VAL A 196 -15.75 -15.07 -38.44
N LYS A 197 -16.22 -13.85 -38.19
CA LYS A 197 -17.44 -13.31 -38.78
C LYS A 197 -17.09 -12.21 -39.77
N VAL A 198 -17.51 -12.31 -41.01
CA VAL A 198 -17.27 -11.33 -42.06
C VAL A 198 -18.61 -10.79 -42.55
N ILE A 199 -18.78 -9.47 -42.57
CA ILE A 199 -20.06 -8.80 -42.83
C ILE A 199 -19.89 -7.79 -43.96
N ASP A 200 -20.75 -7.85 -44.97
CA ASP A 200 -20.83 -6.86 -46.06
C ASP A 200 -21.50 -5.56 -45.59
N SER A 201 -20.75 -4.75 -44.86
CA SER A 201 -21.26 -3.48 -44.33
C SER A 201 -21.55 -2.43 -45.42
N ALA A 202 -20.86 -2.53 -46.57
CA ALA A 202 -21.04 -1.62 -47.70
C ALA A 202 -22.06 -2.09 -48.75
N ARG A 203 -22.54 -3.33 -48.64
CA ARG A 203 -23.49 -3.97 -49.58
C ARG A 203 -22.92 -4.14 -50.99
N THR A 204 -21.60 -4.30 -51.11
CA THR A 204 -20.89 -4.30 -52.40
C THR A 204 -20.33 -5.65 -52.82
N TRP A 205 -20.52 -6.73 -52.04
CA TRP A 205 -20.01 -8.06 -52.40
C TRP A 205 -20.50 -8.59 -53.75
N GLY A 206 -21.73 -8.23 -54.16
CA GLY A 206 -22.25 -8.61 -55.47
C GLY A 206 -21.54 -7.96 -56.66
N THR A 207 -20.88 -6.81 -56.45
CA THR A 207 -20.12 -6.09 -57.48
C THR A 207 -18.63 -6.36 -57.37
N ASN A 208 -18.10 -6.28 -56.15
CA ASN A 208 -16.70 -6.44 -55.81
C ASN A 208 -16.63 -7.50 -54.72
N ASN A 209 -16.39 -8.75 -55.12
CA ASN A 209 -16.42 -9.87 -54.19
C ASN A 209 -15.27 -9.78 -53.16
N VAL A 210 -15.54 -10.28 -51.95
CA VAL A 210 -14.50 -10.50 -50.95
C VAL A 210 -14.17 -11.98 -50.92
N THR A 211 -12.89 -12.32 -50.97
CA THR A 211 -12.44 -13.71 -50.91
C THR A 211 -11.95 -14.05 -49.51
N LEU A 212 -12.44 -15.13 -48.92
CA LEU A 212 -11.92 -15.70 -47.69
C LEU A 212 -10.81 -16.70 -48.05
N ALA A 213 -9.56 -16.33 -47.81
CA ALA A 213 -8.42 -17.18 -48.03
C ALA A 213 -8.19 -18.14 -46.85
N ARG A 214 -8.08 -19.41 -47.18
CA ARG A 214 -7.95 -20.57 -46.28
C ARG A 214 -6.81 -20.52 -45.25
N ASN A 215 -5.71 -19.85 -45.60
CA ASN A 215 -4.47 -19.84 -44.82
C ASN A 215 -3.99 -21.24 -44.38
N GLY A 216 -4.12 -22.23 -45.27
CA GLY A 216 -3.68 -23.61 -45.02
C GLY A 216 -4.65 -24.48 -44.21
N LYS A 217 -5.86 -24.01 -43.88
CA LYS A 217 -6.98 -24.82 -43.35
C LYS A 217 -8.08 -24.95 -44.40
N THR A 218 -8.87 -26.02 -44.37
CA THR A 218 -10.01 -26.17 -45.29
C THR A 218 -11.16 -25.24 -44.89
N ILE A 219 -12.03 -24.88 -45.84
CA ILE A 219 -13.29 -24.16 -45.58
C ILE A 219 -14.42 -25.01 -46.15
N GLY A 220 -15.41 -25.37 -45.34
CA GLY A 220 -16.50 -26.26 -45.72
C GLY A 220 -16.07 -27.69 -46.04
N GLY A 221 -14.85 -28.09 -45.64
CA GLY A 221 -14.20 -29.33 -46.03
C GLY A 221 -13.40 -29.24 -47.34
N ASP A 222 -13.52 -28.13 -48.08
CA ASP A 222 -12.86 -27.94 -49.37
C ASP A 222 -11.50 -27.25 -49.23
N ALA A 223 -10.55 -27.67 -50.07
CA ALA A 223 -9.27 -27.01 -50.24
C ALA A 223 -9.36 -25.81 -51.20
N GLU A 224 -10.45 -25.05 -51.12
CA GLU A 224 -10.74 -23.88 -51.96
C GLU A 224 -11.09 -22.64 -51.13
N ASN A 225 -10.82 -21.45 -51.68
CA ASN A 225 -11.15 -20.21 -50.98
C ASN A 225 -12.65 -19.96 -51.09
N PHE A 226 -13.26 -19.40 -50.06
CA PHE A 226 -14.69 -19.07 -50.10
C PHE A 226 -14.90 -17.67 -50.69
N THR A 227 -15.77 -17.54 -51.70
CA THR A 227 -16.08 -16.24 -52.30
C THR A 227 -17.37 -15.68 -51.73
N CYS A 228 -17.26 -14.54 -51.05
CA CYS A 228 -18.40 -13.75 -50.59
C CYS A 228 -18.89 -12.84 -51.73
N ASN A 229 -20.02 -13.19 -52.35
CA ASN A 229 -20.58 -12.50 -53.52
C ASN A 229 -22.05 -12.06 -53.37
N VAL A 230 -22.62 -12.14 -52.15
CA VAL A 230 -24.01 -11.74 -51.88
C VAL A 230 -24.02 -10.38 -51.19
N SER A 231 -24.52 -9.35 -51.87
CA SER A 231 -24.60 -7.99 -51.33
C SER A 231 -25.42 -7.92 -50.03
N GLY A 232 -24.84 -7.33 -49.00
CA GLY A 232 -25.45 -7.17 -47.67
C GLY A 232 -25.49 -8.47 -46.85
N GLY A 233 -24.82 -9.52 -47.32
CA GLY A 233 -24.70 -10.79 -46.61
C GLY A 233 -23.69 -10.76 -45.47
N HIS A 234 -23.62 -11.86 -44.74
CA HIS A 234 -22.53 -12.15 -43.81
C HIS A 234 -22.19 -13.64 -43.87
N VAL A 235 -20.96 -13.95 -43.49
CA VAL A 235 -20.45 -15.31 -43.34
C VAL A 235 -19.85 -15.42 -41.95
N GLU A 236 -20.17 -16.48 -41.23
CA GLU A 236 -19.58 -16.79 -39.93
C GLU A 236 -19.04 -18.21 -40.02
N LEU A 237 -17.73 -18.36 -39.77
CA LEU A 237 -17.04 -19.63 -39.82
C LEU A 237 -16.53 -19.97 -38.42
N TRP A 238 -16.74 -21.21 -38.00
CA TRP A 238 -16.22 -21.76 -36.75
C TRP A 238 -15.10 -22.75 -37.06
N TYR A 239 -14.00 -22.68 -36.31
CA TYR A 239 -12.87 -23.58 -36.54
C TYR A 239 -12.98 -24.85 -35.69
N ASP A 240 -13.01 -26.01 -36.37
CA ASP A 240 -12.82 -27.31 -35.74
C ASP A 240 -11.34 -27.71 -35.78
N ALA A 241 -10.72 -27.80 -34.61
CA ALA A 241 -9.31 -28.19 -34.49
C ALA A 241 -9.07 -29.68 -34.75
N THR A 242 -10.10 -30.53 -34.66
CA THR A 242 -10.03 -31.96 -34.92
C THR A 242 -9.81 -32.22 -36.39
N ASP A 243 -10.60 -31.55 -37.23
CA ASP A 243 -10.59 -31.73 -38.68
C ASP A 243 -9.73 -30.69 -39.41
N GLY A 244 -9.25 -29.67 -38.70
CA GLY A 244 -8.45 -28.59 -39.28
C GLY A 244 -9.26 -27.76 -40.30
N ASN A 245 -10.55 -27.60 -40.03
CA ASN A 245 -11.54 -27.10 -40.99
C ASN A 245 -12.34 -25.94 -40.41
N TRP A 246 -12.65 -24.97 -41.26
CA TRP A 246 -13.63 -23.93 -40.99
C TRP A 246 -15.00 -24.38 -41.51
N THR A 247 -16.01 -24.45 -40.64
CA THR A 247 -17.39 -24.82 -41.00
C THR A 247 -18.34 -23.64 -40.91
#